data_AF-A0A839EPP7-F1
#
_entry.id   AF-A0A839EPP7-F1
#
_cell.length_a   1.000
_cell.length_b   1.000
_cell.length_c   1.000
_cell.angle_alpha   90.00
_cell.angle_beta   90.00
_cell.angle_gamma   90.00
#
_symmetry.space_group_name_H-M   'P 1'
#
loop_
_entity.id
_entity.type
_entity.pdbx_description
1 polymer ?
#
loop_
_entity_poly.entity_id
_entity_poly.type
_entity_poly.pdbx_seq_one_letter_code
_entity_poly.pdbx_strand_id
1 'polypeptide(L)'
;MKFHRLIAAGAAATILAGCGVSEGRYKEVQGQLAKPEKQKIEVGNCTIMFGNQSAKMRQNMAVLAGTSVAVMPTVICKRIIQGVASGKLTREDINSVTNGVMTPNALKIIQGR
;
A
#
# COMPACT_ATOMS: atom_id res chain seq x y z
N MET A 1 -39.04 -16.70 -46.60
CA MET A 1 -38.72 -15.87 -45.42
C MET A 1 -37.51 -16.52 -44.75
N LYS A 2 -36.26 -16.04 -44.92
CA LYS A 2 -35.52 -15.15 -43.98
C LYS A 2 -35.86 -15.52 -42.52
N PHE A 3 -34.97 -16.04 -41.68
CA PHE A 3 -33.77 -15.37 -41.16
C PHE A 3 -32.66 -16.37 -40.77
N HIS A 4 -31.48 -16.21 -41.36
CA HIS A 4 -30.21 -16.49 -40.67
C HIS A 4 -29.93 -15.35 -39.68
N ARG A 5 -29.11 -15.63 -38.64
CA ARG A 5 -28.68 -14.79 -37.48
C ARG A 5 -29.40 -15.27 -36.21
N LEU A 6 -28.71 -15.71 -35.16
CA LEU A 6 -27.76 -14.88 -34.39
C LEU A 6 -26.60 -15.71 -33.81
N ILE A 7 -25.40 -15.34 -34.25
CA ILE A 7 -24.17 -15.45 -33.47
C ILE A 7 -24.26 -14.40 -32.36
N ALA A 8 -24.12 -14.80 -31.10
CA ALA A 8 -23.66 -13.97 -29.99
C ALA A 8 -23.33 -14.93 -28.84
N ALA A 9 -22.16 -15.58 -28.85
CA ALA A 9 -20.98 -15.03 -28.17
C ALA A 9 -21.36 -14.38 -26.83
N GLY A 10 -21.86 -15.20 -25.89
CA GLY A 10 -21.99 -14.81 -24.50
C GLY A 10 -20.61 -14.51 -23.96
N ALA A 11 -20.30 -13.21 -23.88
CA ALA A 11 -19.06 -12.69 -23.36
C ALA A 11 -18.83 -13.24 -21.94
N ALA A 12 -17.87 -14.15 -21.82
CA ALA A 12 -17.22 -14.43 -20.55
C ALA A 12 -16.49 -13.15 -20.13
N ALA A 13 -17.20 -12.26 -19.42
CA ALA A 13 -16.60 -11.18 -18.68
C ALA A 13 -15.89 -11.80 -17.47
N THR A 14 -14.72 -12.40 -17.72
CA THR A 14 -13.72 -12.65 -16.69
C THR A 14 -13.26 -11.28 -16.20
N ILE A 15 -13.94 -10.74 -15.19
CA ILE A 15 -13.39 -9.68 -14.38
C ILE A 15 -12.18 -10.30 -13.67
N LEU A 16 -11.02 -10.17 -14.31
CA LEU A 16 -9.72 -10.22 -13.67
C LEU A 16 -9.76 -9.10 -12.62
N ALA A 17 -10.29 -9.42 -11.43
CA ALA A 17 -10.06 -8.62 -10.23
C ALA A 17 -8.54 -8.57 -10.06
N GLY A 18 -7.95 -7.50 -10.61
CA GLY A 18 -6.52 -7.39 -10.82
C GLY A 18 -5.75 -7.51 -9.51
N CYS A 19 -4.55 -8.06 -9.62
CA CYS A 19 -3.58 -8.25 -8.54
C CYS A 19 -3.08 -6.91 -7.94
N GLY A 20 -3.96 -6.13 -7.32
CA GLY A 20 -3.62 -4.84 -6.75
C GLY A 20 -4.78 -4.06 -6.15
N VAL A 21 -4.43 -2.97 -5.45
CA VAL A 21 -5.35 -1.98 -4.89
C VAL A 21 -6.00 -1.19 -6.02
N SER A 22 -7.34 -1.14 -6.00
CA SER A 22 -8.13 -0.34 -6.93
C SER A 22 -8.02 1.16 -6.61
N GLU A 23 -8.27 2.00 -7.60
CA GLU A 23 -8.20 3.45 -7.40
C GLU A 23 -9.24 3.98 -6.41
N GLY A 24 -10.47 3.45 -6.47
CA GLY A 24 -11.51 3.77 -5.50
C GLY A 24 -11.09 3.43 -4.06
N ARG A 25 -10.51 2.25 -3.84
CA ARG A 25 -10.04 1.85 -2.50
C ARG A 25 -8.89 2.71 -2.01
N TYR A 26 -7.94 3.04 -2.90
CA TYR A 26 -6.83 3.93 -2.56
C TYR A 26 -7.34 5.31 -2.14
N LYS A 27 -8.24 5.92 -2.91
CA LYS A 27 -8.80 7.24 -2.61
C LYS A 27 -9.61 7.26 -1.33
N GLU A 28 -10.38 6.22 -1.07
CA GLU A 28 -11.11 6.06 0.20
C GLU A 28 -10.16 6.06 1.39
N VAL A 29 -9.12 5.21 1.36
CA VAL A 29 -8.13 5.12 2.44
C VAL A 29 -7.36 6.43 2.58
N GLN A 30 -6.92 7.03 1.48
CA GLN A 30 -6.26 8.34 1.48
C GLN A 30 -7.14 9.40 2.16
N GLY A 31 -8.43 9.46 1.83
CA GLY A 31 -9.39 10.38 2.45
C GLY A 31 -9.62 10.11 3.94
N GLN A 32 -9.62 8.84 4.36
CA GLN A 32 -9.70 8.48 5.78
C GLN A 32 -8.45 8.91 6.55
N LEU A 33 -7.27 8.72 5.96
CA LEU A 33 -5.99 9.11 6.57
C LEU A 33 -5.74 10.62 6.56
N ALA A 34 -6.58 11.43 5.90
CA ALA A 34 -6.57 12.88 6.11
C ALA A 34 -6.95 13.28 7.54
N LYS A 35 -7.63 12.39 8.27
CA LYS A 35 -8.09 12.66 9.64
C LYS A 35 -7.03 12.25 10.68
N PRO A 36 -6.59 13.14 11.59
CA PRO A 36 -5.51 12.85 12.55
C PRO A 36 -5.77 11.64 13.46
N GLU A 37 -7.02 11.43 13.89
CA GLU A 37 -7.41 10.31 14.72
C GLU A 37 -7.26 8.97 13.98
N LYS A 38 -7.58 8.95 12.68
CA LYS A 38 -7.38 7.77 11.83
C LYS A 38 -5.90 7.50 11.61
N GLN A 39 -5.08 8.53 11.40
CA GLN A 39 -3.63 8.33 11.31
C GLN A 39 -3.07 7.69 12.60
N LYS A 40 -3.47 8.19 13.77
CA LYS A 40 -2.99 7.65 15.05
C LYS A 40 -3.33 6.16 15.21
N ILE A 41 -4.55 5.78 14.86
CA ILE A 41 -5.01 4.38 14.91
C ILE A 41 -4.18 3.52 13.95
N GLU A 42 -4.06 3.93 12.69
CA GLU A 42 -3.32 3.13 11.70
C GLU A 42 -1.82 3.05 12.01
N VAL A 43 -1.22 4.09 12.58
CA VAL A 43 0.18 4.06 13.02
C VAL A 43 0.34 3.03 14.13
N GLY A 44 -0.60 2.96 15.07
CA GLY A 44 -0.61 1.95 16.14
C GLY A 44 -0.70 0.52 15.58
N ASN A 45 -1.67 0.27 14.70
CA ASN A 45 -1.87 -1.04 14.08
C ASN A 45 -0.64 -1.49 13.27
N CYS A 46 -0.12 -0.60 12.44
CA CYS A 46 1.09 -0.85 11.66
C CYS A 46 2.30 -1.09 12.56
N THR A 47 2.46 -0.32 13.65
CA THR A 47 3.57 -0.47 14.60
C THR A 47 3.59 -1.87 15.21
N ILE A 48 2.43 -2.40 15.60
CA ILE A 48 2.29 -3.77 16.13
C ILE A 48 2.70 -4.79 15.05
N MET A 49 2.23 -4.61 13.82
CA MET A 49 2.55 -5.51 12.71
C MET A 49 4.06 -5.58 12.42
N PHE A 50 4.74 -4.42 12.37
CA PHE A 50 6.20 -4.35 12.19
C PHE A 50 6.97 -4.82 13.44
N GLY A 51 6.42 -4.60 14.63
CA GLY A 51 6.99 -5.07 15.89
C GLY A 51 7.03 -6.61 16.00
N ASN A 52 6.03 -7.27 15.43
CA ASN A 52 5.91 -8.74 15.40
C ASN A 52 6.76 -9.42 14.31
N GLN A 53 7.46 -8.64 13.47
CA GLN A 53 8.37 -9.20 12.47
C GLN A 53 9.63 -9.78 13.12
N SER A 54 10.29 -10.71 12.42
CA SER A 54 11.54 -11.32 12.87
C SER A 54 12.60 -10.27 13.20
N ALA A 55 13.48 -10.57 14.16
CA ALA A 55 14.55 -9.64 14.56
C ALA A 55 15.42 -9.22 13.35
N LYS A 56 15.74 -10.17 12.46
CA LYS A 56 16.49 -9.91 11.22
C LYS A 56 15.76 -8.93 10.30
N MET A 57 14.45 -9.10 10.11
CA MET A 57 13.64 -8.17 9.32
C MET A 57 13.63 -6.77 9.94
N ARG A 58 13.44 -6.68 11.26
CA ARG A 58 13.44 -5.40 11.96
C ARG A 58 14.80 -4.69 11.86
N GLN A 59 15.90 -5.42 11.96
CA GLN A 59 17.26 -4.90 11.77
C GLN A 59 17.45 -4.33 10.37
N ASN A 60 17.09 -5.09 9.33
CA ASN A 60 17.23 -4.66 7.94
C ASN A 60 16.40 -3.40 7.66
N MET A 61 15.15 -3.37 8.12
CA MET A 61 14.29 -2.20 7.96
C MET A 61 14.81 -0.98 8.72
N ALA A 62 15.42 -1.16 9.89
CA ALA A 62 16.01 -0.07 10.66
C ALA A 62 17.19 0.56 9.91
N VAL A 63 18.05 -0.26 9.29
CA VAL A 63 19.14 0.21 8.41
C VAL A 63 18.58 0.98 7.21
N LEU A 64 17.59 0.42 6.51
CA LEU A 64 16.97 1.08 5.35
C LEU A 64 16.32 2.41 5.70
N ALA A 65 15.70 2.49 6.87
CA ALA A 65 15.03 3.70 7.36
C ALA A 65 15.97 4.68 8.07
N GLY A 66 17.26 4.35 8.23
CA GLY A 66 18.25 5.19 8.91
C GLY A 66 17.88 5.46 10.38
N THR A 67 17.41 4.44 11.09
CA THR A 67 16.91 4.55 12.47
C THR A 67 17.39 3.39 13.35
N SER A 68 17.19 3.47 14.68
CA SER A 68 17.42 2.34 15.57
C SER A 68 16.29 1.30 15.49
N VAL A 69 16.61 0.04 15.78
CA VAL A 69 15.63 -1.08 15.77
C VAL A 69 14.47 -0.84 16.72
N ALA A 70 14.72 -0.19 17.86
CA ALA A 70 13.72 0.07 18.90
C ALA A 70 12.58 0.98 18.42
N VAL A 71 12.89 2.04 17.67
CA VAL A 71 11.89 3.02 17.20
C VAL A 71 11.45 2.78 15.76
N MET A 72 12.11 1.85 15.04
CA MET A 72 11.86 1.56 13.64
C MET A 72 10.37 1.31 13.31
N PRO A 73 9.62 0.46 14.04
CA PRO A 73 8.23 0.18 13.68
C PRO A 73 7.39 1.44 13.62
N THR A 74 7.46 2.28 14.66
CA THR A 74 6.68 3.52 14.73
C THR A 74 7.13 4.54 13.70
N VAL A 75 8.44 4.70 13.47
CA VAL A 75 8.98 5.66 12.51
C VAL A 75 8.55 5.31 11.07
N ILE A 76 8.71 4.05 10.66
CA ILE A 76 8.33 3.60 9.31
C ILE A 76 6.82 3.71 9.12
N CYS A 77 6.02 3.26 10.08
CA CYS A 77 4.57 3.32 9.98
C CYS A 77 4.05 4.76 9.86
N LYS A 78 4.63 5.68 10.64
CA LYS A 78 4.31 7.10 10.51
C LYS A 78 4.64 7.62 9.11
N ARG A 79 5.82 7.30 8.57
CA ARG A 79 6.24 7.70 7.22
C ARG A 79 5.30 7.17 6.15
N ILE A 80 4.96 5.88 6.19
CA ILE A 80 4.05 5.24 5.21
C ILE A 80 2.67 5.91 5.26
N ILE A 81 2.07 6.02 6.45
CA ILE A 81 0.71 6.55 6.61
C ILE A 81 0.63 8.02 6.19
N GLN A 82 1.63 8.82 6.56
CA GLN A 82 1.73 10.20 6.12
C GLN A 82 1.94 10.28 4.60
N GLY A 83 2.74 9.37 4.03
CA GLY A 83 2.93 9.26 2.58
C GLY A 83 1.63 9.00 1.83
N VAL A 84 0.79 8.08 2.31
CA VAL A 84 -0.53 7.83 1.71
C VAL A 84 -1.44 9.05 1.89
N ALA A 85 -1.53 9.59 3.11
CA ALA A 85 -2.38 10.74 3.41
C ALA A 85 -2.04 11.96 2.54
N SER A 86 -0.75 12.23 2.32
CA SER A 86 -0.31 13.34 1.47
C SER A 86 -0.31 13.01 -0.03
N GLY A 87 -0.58 11.76 -0.41
CA GLY A 87 -0.46 11.28 -1.79
C GLY A 87 0.98 11.17 -2.30
N LYS A 88 1.97 11.27 -1.41
CA LYS A 88 3.38 11.05 -1.75
C LYS A 88 3.70 9.56 -1.90
N LEU A 89 2.89 8.65 -1.35
CA LEU A 89 2.97 7.21 -1.63
C LEU A 89 1.74 6.85 -2.45
N THR A 90 1.91 6.61 -3.75
CA THR A 90 0.77 6.45 -4.66
C THR A 90 0.20 5.03 -4.66
N ARG A 91 -0.94 4.85 -5.32
CA ARG A 91 -1.52 3.53 -5.56
C ARG A 91 -0.56 2.63 -6.34
N GLU A 92 0.12 3.19 -7.33
CA GLU A 92 1.11 2.47 -8.15
C GLU A 92 2.28 2.00 -7.28
N ASP A 93 2.79 2.85 -6.38
CA ASP A 93 3.82 2.44 -5.41
C ASP A 93 3.35 1.29 -4.52
N ILE A 94 2.13 1.37 -4.00
CA ILE A 94 1.53 0.33 -3.15
C ILE A 94 1.39 -0.98 -3.93
N ASN A 95 0.92 -0.92 -5.17
CA ASN A 95 0.76 -2.09 -6.02
C ASN A 95 2.11 -2.70 -6.39
N SER A 96 3.11 -1.88 -6.73
CA SER A 96 4.46 -2.36 -6.97
C SER A 96 5.05 -3.06 -5.75
N VAL A 97 4.95 -2.46 -4.57
CA VAL A 97 5.48 -3.05 -3.32
C VAL A 97 4.75 -4.34 -2.96
N THR A 98 3.42 -4.37 -3.12
CA THR A 98 2.62 -5.60 -2.91
C THR A 98 3.05 -6.72 -3.85
N ASN A 99 3.46 -6.38 -5.07
CA ASN A 99 3.99 -7.32 -6.05
C ASN A 99 5.51 -7.58 -5.89
N GLY A 100 6.12 -7.15 -4.78
CA GLY A 100 7.53 -7.41 -4.46
C GLY A 100 8.53 -6.45 -5.09
N VAL A 101 8.07 -5.39 -5.75
CA VAL A 101 8.92 -4.40 -6.42
C VAL A 101 8.96 -3.11 -5.60
N MET A 102 10.10 -2.83 -4.98
CA MET A 102 10.33 -1.56 -4.28
C MET A 102 10.50 -0.41 -5.27
N THR A 103 9.61 0.58 -5.25
CA THR A 103 9.76 1.79 -6.08
C THR A 103 10.74 2.78 -5.45
N PRO A 104 11.39 3.65 -6.26
CA PRO A 104 12.23 4.71 -5.72
C PRO A 104 11.49 5.63 -4.75
N ASN A 105 10.19 5.85 -4.97
CA ASN A 105 9.36 6.72 -4.17
C ASN A 105 8.98 6.07 -2.83
N ALA A 106 8.58 4.80 -2.82
CA ALA A 106 8.35 4.05 -1.60
C ALA A 106 9.62 3.97 -0.73
N LEU A 107 10.79 3.79 -1.36
CA LEU A 107 12.07 3.82 -0.64
C LEU A 107 12.37 5.18 -0.01
N LYS A 108 12.11 6.28 -0.72
CA LYS A 108 12.25 7.65 -0.17
C LYS A 108 11.34 7.88 1.03
N ILE A 109 10.09 7.41 0.96
CA ILE A 109 9.15 7.45 2.09
C ILE A 109 9.72 6.68 3.29
N ILE A 110 10.21 5.45 3.10
CA ILE A 110 10.82 4.65 4.17
C ILE A 110 12.03 5.37 4.77
N GLN A 111 12.83 6.06 3.96
CA GLN A 111 14.01 6.83 4.37
C GLN A 111 13.67 8.19 5.00
N GLY A 112 12.44 8.69 4.83
CA GLY A 112 12.01 9.98 5.36
C GLY A 112 12.52 11.19 4.56
N ARG A 113 12.68 11.06 3.23
CA ARG A 113 13.10 12.13 2.31
C ARG A 113 12.09 12.37 1.21
#